data_AF-A0A3N9MS16-F1
#
_entry.id   AF-A0A3N9MS16-F1
#
_cell.length_a   1.000
_cell.length_b   1.000
_cell.length_c   1.000
_cell.angle_alpha   90.00
_cell.angle_beta   90.00
_cell.angle_gamma   90.00
#
_symmetry.space_group_name_H-M   'P 1'
#
loop_
_entity.id
_entity.type
_entity.pdbx_description
1 polymer ?
#
loop_
_entity_poly.entity_id
_entity_poly.type
_entity_poly.pdbx_seq_one_letter_code
_entity_poly.pdbx_strand_id
1 'polypeptide(L)'
;MNKVIHLKEIEKRAFRSTFQDGLWDIFLGVLLLNLSIFPWLTEEYMSPFSIVIVSLTITIVVFIGFLLGKRYLTVLRIGILRVGSDRKSKLKKLHVVLIVSVAGTTALLFFTRYLNQFSRIPIPFLIFGIQAIIVFSIGAYLLSIDRLYLYGIFFAFPLPTGYALAKAQYSIFELIIVAAIPSLIMIIIGIVFFTKFLLNYPVTREEN
;
A
#
# COMPACT_ATOMS: atom_id res chain seq x y z
N MET A 1 -22.06 -32.69 -9.50
CA MET A 1 -21.46 -31.44 -10.05
C MET A 1 -21.80 -30.17 -9.28
N ASN A 2 -23.04 -29.93 -8.83
CA ASN A 2 -23.43 -28.69 -8.15
C ASN A 2 -22.70 -28.38 -6.82
N LYS A 3 -22.41 -29.39 -6.00
CA LYS A 3 -21.79 -29.18 -4.67
C LYS A 3 -20.35 -28.63 -4.73
N VAL A 4 -19.57 -29.07 -5.72
CA VAL A 4 -18.16 -28.66 -5.90
C VAL A 4 -18.05 -27.23 -6.40
N ILE A 5 -18.96 -26.83 -7.31
CA ILE A 5 -19.05 -25.45 -7.81
C ILE A 5 -19.40 -24.51 -6.65
N HIS A 6 -20.39 -24.89 -5.83
CA HIS A 6 -20.82 -24.10 -4.68
C HIS A 6 -19.73 -23.94 -3.59
N LEU A 7 -18.94 -24.99 -3.32
CA LEU A 7 -17.80 -24.95 -2.39
C LEU A 7 -16.71 -23.98 -2.85
N LYS A 8 -16.36 -24.01 -4.14
CA LYS A 8 -15.33 -23.14 -4.73
C LYS A 8 -15.74 -21.66 -4.70
N GLU A 9 -17.04 -21.39 -4.87
CA GLU A 9 -17.62 -20.05 -4.77
C GLU A 9 -17.64 -19.51 -3.33
N ILE A 10 -18.02 -20.35 -2.36
CA ILE A 10 -17.99 -19.99 -0.93
C ILE A 10 -16.55 -19.66 -0.51
N GLU A 11 -15.58 -20.50 -0.89
CA GLU A 11 -14.17 -20.21 -0.62
C GLU A 11 -13.76 -18.88 -1.24
N LYS A 12 -14.18 -18.59 -2.48
CA LYS A 12 -13.85 -17.35 -3.22
C LYS A 12 -14.41 -16.12 -2.54
N ARG A 13 -15.65 -16.19 -2.06
CA ARG A 13 -16.27 -15.12 -1.31
C ARG A 13 -15.54 -14.87 0.01
N ALA A 14 -15.18 -15.93 0.72
CA ALA A 14 -14.51 -15.83 2.02
C ALA A 14 -13.06 -15.33 1.94
N PHE A 15 -12.33 -15.65 0.87
CA PHE A 15 -11.00 -15.07 0.64
C PHE A 15 -11.09 -13.60 0.24
N ARG A 16 -12.06 -13.23 -0.60
CA ARG A 16 -12.27 -11.82 -0.94
C ARG A 16 -12.63 -10.99 0.29
N SER A 17 -13.48 -11.49 1.18
CA SER A 17 -13.83 -10.77 2.42
C SER A 17 -12.61 -10.52 3.32
N THR A 18 -11.63 -11.42 3.34
CA THR A 18 -10.38 -11.22 4.10
C THR A 18 -9.52 -10.07 3.59
N PHE A 19 -9.63 -9.71 2.31
CA PHE A 19 -8.86 -8.58 1.72
C PHE A 19 -9.72 -7.34 1.47
N GLN A 20 -11.03 -7.42 1.70
CA GLN A 20 -11.97 -6.30 1.53
C GLN A 20 -12.32 -5.62 2.87
N ASP A 21 -11.61 -5.95 3.94
CA ASP A 21 -11.79 -5.39 5.28
C ASP A 21 -11.33 -3.94 5.41
N GLY A 22 -10.74 -3.33 4.38
CA GLY A 22 -10.33 -1.92 4.41
C GLY A 22 -9.05 -1.64 5.23
N LEU A 23 -8.54 -2.62 5.98
CA LEU A 23 -7.29 -2.49 6.75
C LEU A 23 -6.08 -2.25 5.84
N TRP A 24 -6.05 -2.90 4.67
CA TRP A 24 -5.03 -2.64 3.65
C TRP A 24 -5.09 -1.21 3.11
N ASP A 25 -6.29 -0.68 2.92
CA ASP A 25 -6.53 0.65 2.38
C ASP A 25 -6.03 1.71 3.39
N ILE A 26 -6.33 1.53 4.69
CA ILE A 26 -5.80 2.37 5.78
C ILE A 26 -4.28 2.28 5.86
N PHE A 27 -3.74 1.06 5.87
CA PHE A 27 -2.29 0.83 5.97
C PHE A 27 -1.53 1.55 4.84
N LEU A 28 -1.95 1.33 3.60
CA LEU A 28 -1.33 1.96 2.44
C LEU A 28 -1.50 3.49 2.45
N GLY A 29 -2.65 3.99 2.90
CA GLY A 29 -2.89 5.43 3.05
C GLY A 29 -1.95 6.06 4.07
N VAL A 30 -1.75 5.43 5.23
CA VAL A 30 -0.81 5.93 6.25
C VAL A 30 0.64 5.87 5.76
N LEU A 31 1.03 4.84 5.00
CA LEU A 31 2.35 4.82 4.37
C LEU A 31 2.56 5.98 3.40
N LEU A 32 1.54 6.30 2.59
CA LEU A 32 1.59 7.44 1.67
C LEU A 32 1.61 8.79 2.42
N LEU A 33 0.88 8.88 3.54
CA LEU A 33 0.90 10.05 4.41
C LEU A 33 2.28 10.25 5.03
N ASN A 34 2.95 9.16 5.45
CA ASN A 34 4.33 9.22 5.94
C ASN A 34 5.29 9.77 4.86
N LEU A 35 5.09 9.42 3.59
CA LEU A 35 5.84 10.02 2.47
C LEU A 35 5.55 11.52 2.28
N SER A 36 4.35 11.98 2.65
CA SER A 36 3.92 13.37 2.50
C SER A 36 4.60 14.32 3.49
N ILE A 37 5.09 13.80 4.62
CA ILE A 37 5.69 14.60 5.70
C ILE A 37 7.17 14.93 5.41
N PHE A 38 7.82 14.21 4.48
CA PHE A 38 9.24 14.42 4.16
C PHE A 38 9.59 15.87 3.78
N PRO A 39 8.82 16.60 2.95
CA PRO A 39 9.13 17.99 2.63
C PRO A 39 9.11 18.92 3.84
N TRP A 40 8.37 18.57 4.90
CA TRP A 40 8.34 19.33 6.15
C TRP A 40 9.55 19.06 7.03
N LEU A 41 10.10 17.85 6.94
CA LEU A 41 11.33 17.44 7.59
C LEU A 41 12.53 17.88 6.73
N THR A 42 12.80 19.18 6.68
CA THR A 42 13.97 19.72 5.99
C THR A 42 15.25 19.51 6.81
N GLU A 43 16.42 19.60 6.16
CA GLU A 43 17.73 19.52 6.83
C GLU A 43 17.93 20.58 7.92
N GLU A 44 17.11 21.63 7.91
CA GLU A 44 17.09 22.68 8.93
C GLU A 44 16.60 22.16 10.29
N TYR A 45 15.70 21.19 10.30
CA TYR A 45 15.12 20.63 11.53
C TYR A 45 15.73 19.30 11.95
N MET A 46 16.17 18.49 10.99
CA MET A 46 16.69 17.14 11.24
C MET A 46 17.76 16.73 10.23
N SER A 47 18.77 16.00 10.70
CA SER A 47 19.73 15.37 9.80
C SER A 47 19.03 14.36 8.87
N PRO A 48 19.51 14.15 7.63
CA PRO A 48 18.96 13.14 6.71
C PRO A 48 18.84 11.74 7.34
N PHE A 49 19.80 11.38 8.20
CA PHE A 49 19.80 10.12 8.92
C PHE A 49 18.65 10.03 9.94
N SER A 50 18.40 11.11 10.68
CA SER A 50 17.28 11.21 11.64
C SER A 50 15.93 11.09 10.93
N ILE A 51 15.77 11.73 9.77
CA ILE A 51 14.54 11.67 8.96
C ILE A 51 14.22 10.23 8.56
N VAL A 52 15.24 9.50 8.09
CA VAL A 52 15.10 8.08 7.73
C VAL A 52 14.70 7.24 8.95
N ILE A 53 15.34 7.45 10.10
CA ILE A 53 15.01 6.73 11.34
C ILE A 53 13.56 6.99 11.76
N VAL A 54 13.11 8.25 11.77
CA VAL A 54 11.74 8.62 12.13
C VAL A 54 10.74 7.96 11.18
N SER A 55 10.98 8.08 9.87
CA SER A 55 10.11 7.48 8.84
C SER A 55 10.04 5.95 8.95
N LEU A 56 11.17 5.30 9.22
CA LEU A 56 11.24 3.86 9.43
C LEU A 56 10.50 3.45 10.70
N THR A 57 10.64 4.22 11.78
CA THR A 57 9.96 3.99 13.05
C THR A 57 8.44 4.07 12.87
N ILE A 58 7.94 5.11 12.20
CA ILE A 58 6.51 5.25 11.87
C ILE A 58 6.04 4.05 11.06
N THR A 59 6.80 3.67 10.03
CA THR A 59 6.46 2.52 9.17
C THR A 59 6.36 1.22 9.97
N ILE A 60 7.30 0.97 10.89
CA ILE A 60 7.30 -0.22 11.76
C ILE A 60 6.09 -0.21 12.68
N VAL A 61 5.80 0.91 13.34
CA VAL A 61 4.64 1.05 14.24
C VAL A 61 3.34 0.80 13.50
N VAL A 62 3.19 1.39 12.31
CA VAL A 62 2.01 1.21 11.45
C VAL A 62 1.88 -0.23 10.97
N PHE A 63 3.00 -0.88 10.63
CA PHE A 63 3.02 -2.29 10.23
C PHE A 63 2.63 -3.22 11.39
N ILE A 64 3.13 -2.98 12.60
CA ILE A 64 2.72 -3.72 13.80
C ILE A 64 1.22 -3.52 14.05
N GLY A 65 0.72 -2.28 14.00
CA GLY A 65 -0.70 -1.97 14.12
C GLY A 65 -1.56 -2.70 13.10
N PHE A 66 -1.10 -2.76 11.85
CA PHE A 66 -1.75 -3.54 10.79
C PHE A 66 -1.78 -5.04 11.11
N LEU A 67 -0.67 -5.64 11.55
CA LEU A 67 -0.61 -7.06 11.91
C LEU A 67 -1.56 -7.39 13.08
N LEU A 68 -1.57 -6.53 14.10
CA LEU A 68 -2.48 -6.67 15.25
C LEU A 68 -3.93 -6.51 14.82
N GLY A 69 -4.24 -5.50 14.00
CA GLY A 69 -5.57 -5.29 13.42
C GLY A 69 -6.05 -6.52 12.65
N LYS A 70 -5.21 -7.08 11.76
CA LYS A 70 -5.56 -8.31 11.04
C LYS A 70 -5.78 -9.48 11.98
N ARG A 71 -4.89 -9.70 12.95
CA ARG A 71 -4.96 -10.85 13.87
C ARG A 71 -6.19 -10.80 14.78
N TYR A 72 -6.46 -9.64 15.38
CA TYR A 72 -7.49 -9.51 16.41
C TYR A 72 -8.86 -9.07 15.86
N LEU A 73 -8.91 -8.32 14.75
CA LEU A 73 -10.17 -7.78 14.23
C LEU A 73 -10.69 -8.60 13.05
N THR A 74 -9.82 -9.00 12.12
CA THR A 74 -10.26 -9.69 10.90
C THR A 74 -10.25 -11.20 11.05
N VAL A 75 -9.13 -11.78 11.50
CA VAL A 75 -8.94 -13.25 11.53
C VAL A 75 -9.87 -13.92 12.55
N LEU A 76 -10.09 -13.30 13.71
CA LEU A 76 -11.03 -13.81 14.72
C LEU A 76 -12.49 -13.86 14.23
N ARG A 77 -12.88 -12.99 13.29
CA ARG A 77 -14.28 -12.89 12.83
C ARG A 77 -14.62 -13.77 11.63
N ILE A 78 -13.65 -13.96 10.73
CA ILE A 78 -13.85 -14.76 9.51
C ILE A 78 -13.55 -16.25 9.77
N GLY A 79 -12.79 -16.58 10.82
CA GLY A 79 -12.31 -17.93 11.08
C GLY A 79 -11.12 -18.32 10.19
N ILE A 80 -10.36 -19.34 10.60
CA ILE A 80 -9.18 -19.82 9.88
C ILE A 80 -9.62 -20.60 8.64
N LEU A 81 -9.71 -19.92 7.49
CA LEU A 81 -9.92 -20.59 6.21
C LEU A 81 -8.65 -21.31 5.76
N ARG A 82 -8.77 -22.60 5.47
CA ARG A 82 -7.77 -23.35 4.71
C ARG A 82 -7.76 -22.84 3.27
N VAL A 83 -6.85 -21.90 3.01
CA VAL A 83 -6.62 -21.35 1.66
C VAL A 83 -6.23 -22.48 0.71
N GLY A 84 -7.02 -22.70 -0.35
CA GLY A 84 -6.73 -23.70 -1.39
C GLY A 84 -5.35 -23.50 -2.04
N SER A 85 -4.77 -24.59 -2.55
CA SER A 85 -3.44 -24.61 -3.18
C SER A 85 -3.28 -23.56 -4.28
N ASP A 86 -4.32 -23.33 -5.09
CA ASP A 86 -4.35 -22.31 -6.15
C ASP A 86 -4.07 -20.90 -5.61
N ARG A 87 -4.60 -20.54 -4.44
CA ARG A 87 -4.44 -19.20 -3.87
C ARG A 87 -3.13 -19.03 -3.13
N LYS A 88 -2.62 -20.10 -2.51
CA LYS A 88 -1.24 -20.11 -2.01
C LYS A 88 -0.25 -19.85 -3.14
N SER A 89 -0.49 -20.40 -4.34
CA SER A 89 0.36 -20.13 -5.51
C SER A 89 0.30 -18.66 -5.94
N LYS A 90 -0.89 -18.02 -5.93
CA LYS A 90 -1.03 -16.59 -6.25
C LYS A 90 -0.30 -15.70 -5.25
N LEU A 91 -0.36 -16.03 -3.96
CA LEU A 91 0.39 -15.31 -2.91
C LEU A 91 1.90 -15.49 -3.07
N LYS A 92 2.38 -16.68 -3.44
CA LYS A 92 3.79 -16.90 -3.78
C LYS A 92 4.22 -16.08 -4.99
N LYS A 93 3.41 -16.06 -6.06
CA LYS A 93 3.67 -15.22 -7.25
C LYS A 93 3.72 -13.75 -6.89
N LEU A 94 2.81 -13.26 -6.04
CA LEU A 94 2.83 -11.89 -5.54
C LEU A 94 4.13 -11.58 -4.78
N HIS A 95 4.57 -12.47 -3.88
CA HIS A 95 5.84 -12.29 -3.17
C HIS A 95 7.04 -12.23 -4.12
N VAL A 96 7.09 -13.12 -5.12
CA VAL A 96 8.16 -13.10 -6.14
C VAL A 96 8.12 -11.78 -6.91
N VAL A 97 6.95 -11.32 -7.34
CA VAL A 97 6.79 -10.03 -8.03
C VAL A 97 7.26 -8.88 -7.15
N LEU A 98 6.93 -8.87 -5.85
CA LEU A 98 7.38 -7.84 -4.91
C LEU A 98 8.90 -7.87 -4.72
N ILE A 99 9.51 -9.04 -4.55
CA ILE A 99 10.96 -9.18 -4.40
C ILE A 99 11.68 -8.71 -5.67
N VAL A 100 11.24 -9.17 -6.83
CA VAL A 100 11.80 -8.78 -8.13
C VAL A 100 11.60 -7.28 -8.37
N SER A 101 10.44 -6.75 -8.00
CA SER A 101 10.16 -5.32 -8.08
C SER A 101 11.13 -4.52 -7.23
N VAL A 102 11.26 -4.84 -5.94
CA VAL A 102 12.14 -4.11 -5.03
C VAL A 102 13.60 -4.21 -5.47
N ALA A 103 14.06 -5.40 -5.83
CA ALA A 103 15.42 -5.61 -6.33
C ALA A 103 15.67 -4.85 -7.65
N GLY A 104 14.72 -4.92 -8.59
CA GLY A 104 14.79 -4.24 -9.88
C GLY A 104 14.80 -2.73 -9.74
N THR A 105 13.91 -2.16 -8.92
CA THR A 105 13.88 -0.71 -8.66
C THR A 105 15.15 -0.26 -7.96
N THR A 106 15.65 -1.02 -6.98
CA THR A 106 16.91 -0.66 -6.29
C THR A 106 18.08 -0.66 -7.27
N ALA A 107 18.22 -1.70 -8.10
CA ALA A 107 19.25 -1.77 -9.14
C ALA A 107 19.13 -0.61 -10.15
N LEU A 108 17.92 -0.31 -10.61
CA LEU A 108 17.64 0.82 -11.51
C LEU A 108 17.96 2.17 -10.86
N LEU A 109 17.71 2.34 -9.57
CA LEU A 109 18.06 3.56 -8.83
C LEU A 109 19.57 3.73 -8.68
N PHE A 110 20.30 2.65 -8.40
CA PHE A 110 21.77 2.68 -8.40
C PHE A 110 22.35 2.99 -9.79
N PHE A 111 21.80 2.38 -10.83
CA PHE A 111 22.23 2.60 -12.21
C PHE A 111 21.90 4.02 -12.69
N THR A 112 20.71 4.53 -12.35
CA THR A 112 20.33 5.91 -12.69
C THR A 112 21.13 6.93 -11.92
N ARG A 113 21.60 6.66 -10.70
CA ARG A 113 22.55 7.56 -10.00
C ARG A 113 23.84 7.76 -10.81
N TYR A 114 24.31 6.73 -11.51
CA TYR A 114 25.47 6.81 -12.39
C TYR A 114 25.17 7.64 -13.66
N LEU A 115 23.97 7.50 -14.23
CA LEU A 115 23.55 8.22 -15.45
C LEU A 115 23.02 9.65 -15.19
N ASN A 116 22.52 9.93 -13.99
CA ASN A 116 21.88 11.22 -13.64
C ASN A 116 22.85 12.40 -13.67
N GLN A 117 24.15 12.14 -13.77
CA GLN A 117 25.16 13.16 -14.00
C GLN A 117 24.94 13.90 -15.34
N PHE A 118 24.17 13.32 -16.27
CA PHE A 118 23.96 13.84 -17.63
C PHE A 118 22.52 14.28 -17.95
N SER A 119 21.55 14.11 -17.06
CA SER A 119 20.13 14.36 -17.39
C SER A 119 19.44 15.36 -16.45
N ARG A 120 18.69 16.31 -17.02
CA ARG A 120 17.89 17.32 -16.28
C ARG A 120 16.52 16.79 -15.80
N ILE A 121 16.23 15.51 -16.04
CA ILE A 121 14.95 14.87 -15.74
C ILE A 121 15.15 13.98 -14.51
N PRO A 122 14.24 14.01 -13.51
CA PRO A 122 14.35 13.16 -12.33
C PRO A 122 13.92 11.71 -12.65
N ILE A 123 14.75 11.01 -13.42
CA ILE A 123 14.50 9.61 -13.82
C ILE A 123 14.11 8.71 -12.63
N PRO A 124 14.73 8.83 -11.43
CA PRO A 124 14.33 8.06 -10.25
C PRO A 124 12.84 8.14 -9.88
N PHE A 125 12.23 9.33 -9.94
CA PHE A 125 10.83 9.51 -9.56
C PHE A 125 9.87 8.93 -10.59
N LEU A 126 10.22 9.01 -11.87
CA LEU A 126 9.45 8.39 -12.95
C LEU A 126 9.50 6.86 -12.86
N ILE A 127 10.69 6.29 -12.60
CA ILE A 127 10.84 4.85 -12.39
C ILE A 127 10.00 4.39 -11.21
N PHE A 128 10.04 5.11 -10.08
CA PHE A 128 9.20 4.78 -8.92
C PHE A 128 7.72 4.80 -9.28
N GLY A 129 7.25 5.84 -9.98
CA GLY A 129 5.84 5.95 -10.35
C GLY A 129 5.36 4.83 -11.28
N ILE A 130 6.15 4.51 -12.31
CA ILE A 130 5.87 3.38 -13.21
C ILE A 130 5.86 2.07 -12.42
N GLN A 131 6.84 1.87 -11.53
CA GLN A 131 6.92 0.68 -10.71
C GLN A 131 5.70 0.53 -9.81
N ALA A 132 5.28 1.61 -9.15
CA ALA A 132 4.10 1.61 -8.30
C ALA A 132 2.88 1.13 -9.10
N ILE A 133 2.62 1.70 -10.28
CA ILE A 133 1.51 1.29 -11.14
C ILE A 133 1.60 -0.21 -11.48
N ILE A 134 2.77 -0.72 -11.85
CA ILE A 134 2.97 -2.13 -12.19
C ILE A 134 2.68 -3.04 -11.00
N VAL A 135 3.28 -2.77 -9.84
CA VAL A 135 3.14 -3.59 -8.63
C VAL A 135 1.70 -3.60 -8.16
N PHE A 136 1.07 -2.43 -8.08
CA PHE A 136 -0.32 -2.31 -7.67
C PHE A 136 -1.28 -2.96 -8.68
N SER A 137 -1.01 -2.86 -9.98
CA SER A 137 -1.82 -3.53 -11.02
C SER A 137 -1.73 -5.05 -10.96
N ILE A 138 -0.52 -5.60 -10.77
CA ILE A 138 -0.33 -7.03 -10.59
C ILE A 138 -0.99 -7.49 -9.28
N GLY A 139 -0.84 -6.71 -8.21
CA GLY A 139 -1.51 -6.95 -6.93
C GLY A 139 -3.04 -6.98 -7.08
N ALA A 140 -3.61 -6.02 -7.79
CA ALA A 140 -5.03 -5.94 -8.10
C ALA A 140 -5.53 -7.20 -8.82
N TYR A 141 -4.81 -7.63 -9.86
CA TYR A 141 -5.16 -8.83 -10.63
C TYR A 141 -5.05 -10.12 -9.81
N LEU A 142 -3.95 -10.30 -9.07
CA LEU A 142 -3.69 -11.51 -8.29
C LEU A 142 -4.63 -11.64 -7.08
N LEU A 143 -4.90 -10.53 -6.39
CA LEU A 143 -5.75 -10.49 -5.20
C LEU A 143 -7.24 -10.27 -5.54
N SER A 144 -7.56 -9.92 -6.79
CA SER A 144 -8.90 -9.53 -7.22
C SER A 144 -9.50 -8.38 -6.40
N ILE A 145 -8.69 -7.34 -6.19
CA ILE A 145 -9.06 -6.11 -5.48
C ILE A 145 -8.90 -4.95 -6.46
N ASP A 146 -10.01 -4.53 -7.07
CA ASP A 146 -9.98 -3.51 -8.14
C ASP A 146 -9.46 -2.16 -7.65
N ARG A 147 -9.62 -1.85 -6.36
CA ARG A 147 -9.14 -0.61 -5.73
C ARG A 147 -7.62 -0.45 -5.79
N LEU A 148 -6.85 -1.54 -5.85
CA LEU A 148 -5.40 -1.47 -5.95
C LEU A 148 -4.94 -0.75 -7.23
N TYR A 149 -5.70 -0.82 -8.33
CA TYR A 149 -5.38 -0.05 -9.55
C TYR A 149 -5.36 1.46 -9.28
N LEU A 150 -6.36 1.96 -8.55
CA LEU A 150 -6.44 3.37 -8.15
C LEU A 150 -5.28 3.75 -7.22
N TYR A 151 -4.91 2.87 -6.29
CA TYR A 151 -3.80 3.12 -5.36
C TYR A 151 -2.45 3.16 -6.06
N GLY A 152 -2.26 2.41 -7.14
CA GLY A 152 -1.08 2.54 -8.01
C GLY A 152 -0.91 3.96 -8.53
N ILE A 153 -2.01 4.61 -8.94
CA ILE A 153 -1.99 6.01 -9.40
C ILE A 153 -1.69 6.95 -8.23
N PHE A 154 -2.31 6.75 -7.07
CA PHE A 154 -2.08 7.57 -5.88
C PHE A 154 -0.64 7.49 -5.36
N PHE A 155 0.05 6.37 -5.53
CA PHE A 155 1.48 6.25 -5.19
C PHE A 155 2.39 6.80 -6.29
N ALA A 156 1.97 6.72 -7.56
CA ALA A 156 2.78 7.17 -8.68
C ALA A 156 2.76 8.68 -8.89
N PHE A 157 1.64 9.32 -8.60
CA PHE A 157 1.43 10.74 -8.86
C PHE A 157 2.28 11.68 -8.00
N PRO A 158 2.44 11.47 -6.68
CA PRO A 158 2.98 12.52 -5.81
C PRO A 158 4.47 12.82 -5.98
N LEU A 159 5.30 11.84 -6.35
CA LEU A 159 6.74 12.07 -6.45
C LEU A 159 7.13 12.91 -7.69
N PRO A 160 6.69 12.58 -8.93
CA PRO A 160 6.99 13.43 -10.08
C PRO A 160 6.40 14.83 -9.97
N THR A 161 5.18 14.94 -9.43
CA THR A 161 4.50 16.24 -9.26
C THR A 161 5.12 17.05 -8.13
N GLY A 162 5.45 16.43 -7.00
CA GLY A 162 6.20 17.07 -5.92
C GLY A 162 7.54 17.62 -6.41
N TYR A 163 8.29 16.87 -7.22
CA TYR A 163 9.52 17.40 -7.81
C TYR A 163 9.27 18.59 -8.75
N ALA A 164 8.25 18.51 -9.62
CA ALA A 164 7.92 19.60 -10.54
C ALA A 164 7.54 20.89 -9.79
N LEU A 165 6.78 20.76 -8.70
CA LEU A 165 6.39 21.88 -7.84
C LEU A 165 7.60 22.45 -7.08
N ALA A 166 8.46 21.60 -6.53
CA ALA A 166 9.68 22.05 -5.86
C ALA A 166 10.59 22.84 -6.82
N LYS A 167 10.70 22.38 -8.08
CA LYS A 167 11.48 23.07 -9.12
C LYS A 167 10.85 24.42 -9.51
N ALA A 168 9.53 24.51 -9.48
CA ALA A 168 8.80 25.76 -9.73
C ALA A 168 8.71 26.67 -8.49
N GLN A 169 9.47 26.38 -7.42
CA GLN A 169 9.58 27.19 -6.20
C GLN A 169 8.25 27.38 -5.45
N TYR A 170 7.34 26.40 -5.56
CA TYR A 170 6.15 26.35 -4.72
C TYR A 170 6.52 26.10 -3.25
N SER A 171 5.62 26.49 -2.36
CA SER A 171 5.76 26.34 -0.92
C SER A 171 5.76 24.87 -0.49
N ILE A 172 6.33 24.63 0.70
CA ILE A 172 6.33 23.31 1.35
C ILE A 172 4.90 22.78 1.53
N PHE A 173 3.94 23.67 1.77
CA PHE A 173 2.54 23.29 1.96
C PHE A 173 1.95 22.63 0.71
N GLU A 174 2.23 23.15 -0.48
CA GLU A 174 1.75 22.59 -1.75
C GLU A 174 2.39 21.23 -2.03
N LEU A 175 3.66 21.05 -1.66
CA LEU A 175 4.36 19.75 -1.75
C LEU A 175 3.71 18.69 -0.85
N ILE A 176 3.31 19.06 0.37
CA ILE A 176 2.64 18.16 1.31
C ILE A 176 1.25 17.77 0.77
N ILE A 177 0.47 18.75 0.29
CA ILE A 177 -0.91 18.54 -0.19
C ILE A 177 -0.99 17.45 -1.26
N VAL A 178 -0.04 17.45 -2.18
CA VAL A 178 0.00 16.56 -3.35
C VAL A 178 0.03 15.08 -2.96
N ALA A 179 0.69 14.74 -1.86
CA ALA A 179 0.72 13.38 -1.33
C ALA A 179 -0.33 13.18 -0.22
N ALA A 180 -0.63 14.22 0.56
CA ALA A 180 -1.57 14.17 1.66
C ALA A 180 -3.01 13.93 1.19
N ILE A 181 -3.48 14.59 0.13
CA ILE A 181 -4.85 14.40 -0.38
C ILE A 181 -5.10 12.94 -0.81
N PRO A 182 -4.28 12.32 -1.69
CA PRO A 182 -4.45 10.91 -2.03
C PRO A 182 -4.40 10.00 -0.80
N SER A 183 -3.49 10.27 0.14
CA SER A 183 -3.36 9.48 1.36
C SER A 183 -4.62 9.52 2.23
N LEU A 184 -5.22 10.70 2.41
CA LEU A 184 -6.46 10.88 3.16
C LEU A 184 -7.64 10.18 2.47
N ILE A 185 -7.72 10.26 1.14
CA ILE A 185 -8.75 9.54 0.36
C ILE A 185 -8.63 8.03 0.61
N MET A 186 -7.42 7.47 0.59
CA MET A 186 -7.20 6.04 0.87
C MET A 186 -7.61 5.66 2.29
N ILE A 187 -7.26 6.49 3.28
CA ILE A 187 -7.63 6.26 4.69
C ILE A 187 -9.15 6.31 4.86
N ILE A 188 -9.83 7.30 4.29
CA ILE A 188 -11.29 7.43 4.37
C ILE A 188 -11.97 6.22 3.73
N ILE A 189 -11.55 5.80 2.54
CA ILE A 189 -12.06 4.59 1.88
C ILE A 189 -11.87 3.39 2.80
N GLY A 190 -10.66 3.22 3.35
CA GLY A 190 -10.35 2.12 4.24
C GLY A 190 -11.19 2.09 5.51
N ILE A 191 -11.41 3.24 6.15
CA ILE A 191 -12.28 3.37 7.32
C ILE A 191 -13.71 2.98 6.96
N VAL A 192 -14.26 3.47 5.83
CA VAL A 192 -15.62 3.13 5.40
C VAL A 192 -15.78 1.63 5.18
N PHE A 193 -14.83 0.98 4.50
CA PHE A 193 -14.87 -0.47 4.28
C PHE A 193 -14.66 -1.24 5.58
N PHE A 194 -13.79 -0.77 6.46
CA PHE A 194 -13.54 -1.38 7.76
C PHE A 194 -14.77 -1.31 8.65
N THR A 195 -15.43 -0.16 8.77
CA THR A 195 -16.69 -0.03 9.53
C THR A 195 -17.78 -0.92 8.95
N LYS A 196 -17.96 -0.95 7.63
CA LYS A 196 -18.91 -1.87 6.98
C LYS A 196 -18.58 -3.33 7.26
N PHE A 197 -17.31 -3.69 7.25
CA PHE A 197 -16.85 -5.02 7.60
C PHE A 197 -17.19 -5.37 9.05
N LEU A 198 -16.94 -4.46 10.00
CA LEU A 198 -17.26 -4.67 11.41
C LEU A 198 -18.77 -4.84 11.66
N LEU A 199 -19.61 -4.12 10.92
CA LEU A 199 -21.07 -4.20 11.00
C LEU A 199 -21.63 -5.50 10.40
N ASN A 200 -21.06 -5.94 9.26
CA ASN A 200 -21.52 -7.14 8.56
C ASN A 200 -21.04 -8.44 9.20
N TYR A 201 -19.96 -8.38 9.98
CA TYR A 201 -19.40 -9.51 10.71
C TYR A 201 -19.32 -9.18 12.20
N PRO A 202 -20.45 -9.16 12.93
CA PRO A 202 -20.45 -9.03 14.37
C PRO A 202 -19.74 -10.22 15.00
N VAL A 203 -19.08 -10.01 16.14
CA VAL A 203 -18.45 -11.11 16.90
C VAL A 203 -19.58 -12.01 17.39
N THR A 204 -19.62 -13.26 16.94
CA THR A 204 -20.50 -14.27 17.51
C THR A 204 -20.06 -14.48 18.95
N ARG A 205 -20.75 -13.86 19.89
CA ARG A 205 -20.61 -14.18 21.31
C ARG A 205 -21.20 -15.57 21.44
N GLU A 206 -20.37 -16.59 21.65
CA GLU A 206 -20.87 -17.85 22.17
C GLU A 206 -21.54 -17.51 23.50
N GLU A 207 -22.88 -17.57 23.50
CA GLU A 207 -23.68 -17.51 24.72
C GLU A 207 -23.25 -18.69 25.59
N ASN A 208 -22.52 -18.39 26.66
CA ASN A 208 -22.39 -19.25 27.83
C ASN A 208 -23.44 -18.82 28.84
#